data_AF-A0A536HAR1-F1
#
_entry.id   AF-A0A536HAR1-F1
#
_cell.length_a   1.000
_cell.length_b   1.000
_cell.length_c   1.000
_cell.angle_alpha   90.00
_cell.angle_beta   90.00
_cell.angle_gamma   90.00
#
_symmetry.space_group_name_H-M   'P 1'
#
loop_
_entity.id
_entity.type
_entity.pdbx_description
1 polymer ?
#
loop_
_entity_poly.entity_id
_entity_poly.type
_entity_poly.pdbx_seq_one_letter_code
_entity_poly.pdbx_strand_id
1 'polypeptide(L)' 'MAALLIFSDAASIVKMGWLQRMEQLFPEHRSIVLHGSHHFPQEYDPASVVTAIRSWLDETIAR' A
#
# COMPACT_ATOMS: atom_id res chain seq x y z
N MET A 1 -0.05 0.21 -16.12
CA MET A 1 0.36 1.44 -15.41
C MET A 1 0.79 1.02 -14.04
N ALA A 2 2.02 1.35 -13.65
CA ALA A 2 2.57 0.98 -12.35
C ALA A 2 1.77 1.65 -11.21
N ALA A 3 1.28 0.86 -10.27
CA ALA A 3 0.52 1.33 -9.12
C ALA A 3 1.17 0.89 -7.80
N LEU A 4 1.15 1.77 -6.81
CA LEU A 4 1.48 1.44 -5.42
C LEU A 4 0.20 1.41 -4.60
N LEU A 5 -0.11 0.24 -4.04
CA LEU A 5 -1.27 0.02 -3.17
C LEU A 5 -0.79 -0.04 -1.72
N ILE A 6 -1.13 0.98 -0.92
CA ILE A 6 -0.80 1.03 0.51
C ILE A 6 -2.08 0.82 1.32
N PHE A 7 -2.10 -0.23 2.12
CA PHE A 7 -3.20 -0.55 3.03
C PHE A 7 -2.69 -0.58 4.46
N SER A 8 -3.56 -0.33 5.43
CA SER A 8 -3.30 -0.72 6.82
C SER A 8 -4.06 -2.01 7.14
N ASP A 9 -3.51 -2.79 8.06
CA ASP A 9 -4.16 -4.01 8.54
C ASP A 9 -5.24 -3.74 9.60
N ALA A 10 -5.65 -2.47 9.77
CA ALA A 10 -6.75 -2.04 10.63
C ALA A 10 -8.07 -2.72 10.19
N ALA A 11 -8.21 -3.94 10.70
CA ALA A 11 -9.24 -4.98 10.70
C ALA A 11 -10.35 -5.04 9.65
N SER A 12 -10.84 -3.95 9.06
CA SER A 12 -12.06 -3.95 8.23
C SER A 12 -11.77 -3.96 6.73
N ILE A 13 -10.92 -3.08 6.20
CA ILE A 13 -10.72 -2.96 4.75
C ILE A 13 -10.08 -4.22 4.15
N VAL A 14 -9.00 -4.73 4.75
CA VAL A 14 -8.30 -5.91 4.25
C VAL A 14 -9.18 -7.16 4.37
N LYS A 15 -9.91 -7.34 5.48
CA LYS A 15 -10.83 -8.48 5.67
C LYS A 15 -12.02 -8.44 4.72
N MET A 16 -12.43 -7.26 4.26
CA MET A 16 -13.49 -7.10 3.26
C MET A 16 -13.02 -7.40 1.82
N GLY A 17 -11.76 -7.82 1.62
CA GLY A 17 -11.24 -8.20 0.30
C GLY A 17 -10.90 -7.02 -0.61
N TRP A 18 -10.85 -5.80 -0.09
CA TRP A 18 -10.53 -4.61 -0.90
C TRP A 18 -9.15 -4.65 -1.50
N LEU A 19 -8.14 -5.15 -0.77
CA LEU A 19 -6.79 -5.31 -1.30
C LEU A 19 -6.81 -6.20 -2.54
N GLN A 20 -7.35 -7.42 -2.41
CA GLN A 20 -7.44 -8.38 -3.51
C GLN A 20 -8.19 -7.80 -4.72
N ARG A 21 -9.26 -7.04 -4.49
CA ARG A 21 -9.99 -6.35 -5.57
C ARG A 21 -9.11 -5.32 -6.29
N MET A 22 -8.32 -4.53 -5.57
CA MET A 22 -7.44 -3.53 -6.17
C MET A 22 -6.28 -4.20 -6.93
N GLU A 23 -5.72 -5.27 -6.40
CA GLU A 23 -4.67 -6.05 -7.07
C GLU A 23 -5.13 -6.61 -8.43
N GLN A 24 -6.41 -6.99 -8.54
CA GLN A 24 -7.01 -7.42 -9.80
C GLN A 24 -7.20 -6.27 -10.81
N LEU A 25 -7.54 -5.07 -10.32
CA LEU A 25 -7.77 -3.89 -11.17
C LEU A 25 -6.46 -3.28 -11.69
N PHE A 26 -5.37 -3.43 -10.93
CA PHE A 26 -4.07 -2.89 -11.28
C PHE A 26 -3.06 -4.04 -11.47
N PRO A 27 -3.03 -4.74 -12.61
CA PRO A 27 -2.20 -5.92 -12.80
C PRO A 27 -0.68 -5.66 -12.68
N GLU A 28 -0.24 -4.42 -12.89
CA GLU A 28 1.12 -3.95 -12.66
C GLU A 28 1.19 -3.15 -11.35
N HIS A 29 1.02 -3.82 -10.21
CA HIS A 29 1.04 -3.18 -8.89
C HIS A 29 2.17 -3.69 -8.00
N ARG A 30 2.44 -2.92 -6.93
CA ARG A 30 3.06 -3.39 -5.70
C ARG A 30 2.11 -3.11 -4.54
N SER A 31 1.86 -4.12 -3.71
CA SER A 31 1.03 -4.00 -2.52
C SER A 31 1.89 -3.95 -1.26
N ILE A 32 1.58 -3.03 -0.37
CA ILE A 32 2.21 -2.90 0.95
C ILE A 32 1.09 -2.82 2.00
N VAL A 33 1.19 -3.67 3.02
CA VAL A 33 0.30 -3.65 4.18
C VAL A 33 1.09 -3.14 5.38
N LEU A 34 0.68 -2.00 5.93
CA LEU A 34 1.25 -1.38 7.13
C LEU A 34 0.58 -2.01 8.36
N HIS A 35 1.34 -2.85 9.06
CA HIS A 35 0.86 -3.59 10.22
C HIS A 35 0.79 -2.71 11.48
N GLY A 36 -0.32 -2.81 12.21
CA GLY A 36 -0.60 -2.01 13.41
C GLY A 36 -0.86 -0.53 13.13
N SER A 37 -1.02 -0.15 11.86
CA SER A 37 -1.23 1.24 11.45
C SER A 37 -2.71 1.62 11.47
N HIS A 38 -3.00 2.92 11.58
CA HIS A 38 -4.37 3.44 11.59
C HIS A 38 -5.06 3.23 10.24
N HIS A 39 -6.39 3.38 10.19
CA HIS A 39 -7.15 3.37 8.93
C HIS A 39 -6.70 4.47 7.94
N PHE A 40 -6.15 5.56 8.47
CA PHE A 40 -5.58 6.67 7.71
C PHE A 40 -4.06 6.76 7.97
N PRO A 41 -3.25 5.82 7.46
CA PRO A 41 -1.83 5.78 7.77
C PRO A 41 -1.10 7.04 7.30
N GLN A 42 -1.59 7.74 6.28
CA GLN A 42 -1.03 9.00 5.81
C GLN A 42 -1.12 10.14 6.84
N GLU A 43 -2.04 10.07 7.80
CA GLU A 43 -2.19 11.08 8.85
C GLU A 43 -1.48 10.67 10.15
N TYR A 44 -1.57 9.38 10.51
CA TYR A 44 -1.14 8.88 11.82
C TYR A 44 0.19 8.12 11.81
N ASP A 45 0.66 7.69 10.63
CA ASP A 45 1.97 7.11 10.41
C ASP A 45 2.57 7.53 9.04
N PRO A 46 2.70 8.84 8.79
CA PRO A 46 3.17 9.35 7.51
C PRO A 46 4.59 8.88 7.17
N ALA A 47 5.41 8.57 8.19
CA ALA A 47 6.78 8.09 8.00
C ALA A 47 6.81 6.73 7.28
N SER A 48 5.96 5.78 7.69
CA SER A 48 5.86 4.48 7.01
C SER A 48 5.32 4.63 5.59
N VAL A 49 4.37 5.54 5.36
CA VAL A 49 3.84 5.83 4.01
C VAL A 49 4.93 6.40 3.10
N VAL A 50 5.72 7.37 3.58
CA VAL A 50 6.85 7.94 2.82
C VAL A 50 7.90 6.88 2.53
N THR A 51 8.21 6.02 3.51
CA THR A 51 9.15 4.90 3.32
C THR A 51 8.68 3.94 2.23
N ALA A 52 7.40 3.58 2.24
CA ALA A 52 6.78 2.74 1.22
C ALA A 52 6.88 3.36 -0.19
N ILE A 53 6.58 4.65 -0.32
CA ILE A 53 6.68 5.38 -1.60
C ILE A 53 8.11 5.40 -2.11
N ARG A 54 9.09 5.72 -1.26
CA ARG A 54 10.51 5.76 -1.65
C ARG A 54 11.01 4.39 -2.11
N SER A 55 10.74 3.34 -1.34
CA SER A 55 11.12 1.98 -1.72
C SER A 55 10.51 1.57 -3.07
N TRP A 56 9.27 1.95 -3.34
CA TRP A 56 8.63 1.65 -4.63
C TRP A 56 9.25 2.42 -5.79
N LEU A 57 9.56 3.71 -5.59
CA LEU A 57 10.25 4.52 -6.60
C LEU A 57 11.64 3.95 -6.91
N ASP A 58 12.42 3.60 -5.89
CA ASP A 58 13.77 3.05 -6.07
C ASP A 58 13.74 1.75 -6.89
N GLU A 59 12.81 0.84 -6.57
CA GLU A 59 12.62 -0.41 -7.32
C GLU A 59 12.09 -0.21 -8.74
N THR A 60 11.27 0.83 -8.96
CA THR A 60 10.71 1.13 -10.28
C THR A 60 11.75 1.79 -11.19
N ILE A 61 12.58 2.68 -10.64
CA ILE A 61 13.67 3.35 -11.38
C ILE A 61 14.82 2.37 -11.68
N ALA A 62 15.04 1.37 -10.82
CA ALA A 62 16.08 0.36 -11.01
C ALA A 62 15.76 -0.71 -12.08
N ARG A 63 14.56 -0.69 -12.69
CA ARG A 63 14.13 -1.59 -13.77
C ARG A 63 14.29 -0.95 -15.14
#